data_AF-A0A925YIA8-F1
#
_entry.id   AF-A0A925YIA8-F1
#
_cell.length_a   1.000
_cell.length_b   1.000
_cell.length_c   1.000
_cell.angle_alpha   90.00
_cell.angle_beta   90.00
_cell.angle_gamma   90.00
#
_symmetry.space_group_name_H-M   'P 1'
#
loop_
_entity.id
_entity.type
_entity.pdbx_description
1 polymer ?
#
loop_
_entity_poly.entity_id
_entity_poly.type
_entity_poly.pdbx_seq_one_letter_code
_entity_poly.pdbx_strand_id
1 'polypeptide(L)'
;MCIETISDVTSAVLRSLRLLLPAVAALIPLAVCIRSANATELVAVQPLTDRILMLHFDDGYVEHHRKGQPRSAEKVVTVPLDVDRAALPRSYRISSTDDAAFKQPLAPVRVGRKSKGTDFAWFADKFENGRVI
;
A
#
# COMPACT_ATOMS: atom_id res chain seq x y z
N MET A 1 47.81 56.52 -1.72
CA MET A 1 47.35 57.66 -0.89
C MET A 1 46.94 58.78 -1.84
N CYS A 2 45.81 59.44 -1.56
CA CYS A 2 45.12 60.53 -2.31
C CYS A 2 44.00 60.15 -3.32
N ILE A 3 42.81 59.88 -2.77
CA ILE A 3 41.46 60.52 -2.94
C ILE A 3 41.43 61.71 -3.95
N GLU A 4 40.45 61.98 -4.84
CA GLU A 4 38.96 62.12 -4.80
C GLU A 4 38.39 62.11 -6.26
N THR A 5 37.30 61.39 -6.56
CA THR A 5 35.89 61.86 -6.70
C THR A 5 35.53 62.55 -8.03
N ILE A 6 34.82 61.86 -8.94
CA ILE A 6 33.85 62.47 -9.87
C ILE A 6 32.58 61.61 -9.92
N SER A 7 31.61 62.11 -9.18
CA SER A 7 30.19 61.78 -9.19
C SER A 7 29.53 62.28 -10.48
N ASP A 8 29.23 61.41 -11.45
CA ASP A 8 28.27 61.79 -12.52
C ASP A 8 27.72 60.64 -13.37
N VAL A 9 27.41 59.49 -12.77
CA VAL A 9 26.53 58.48 -13.41
C VAL A 9 25.36 58.13 -12.49
N THR A 10 24.90 59.12 -11.74
CA THR A 10 23.55 59.18 -11.21
C THR A 10 22.61 59.59 -12.35
N SER A 11 21.87 58.65 -12.95
CA SER A 11 20.44 58.86 -13.30
C SER A 11 19.85 57.79 -14.24
N ALA A 12 20.66 57.08 -15.03
CA ALA A 12 20.09 56.34 -16.17
C ALA A 12 19.73 54.86 -15.92
N VAL A 13 20.33 54.18 -14.93
CA VAL A 13 20.06 52.74 -14.72
C VAL A 13 19.10 52.49 -13.55
N LEU A 14 18.80 53.53 -12.77
CA LEU A 14 18.02 53.47 -11.55
C LEU A 14 16.51 53.76 -11.79
N ARG A 15 15.89 53.22 -12.84
CA ARG A 15 14.43 53.33 -13.03
C ARG A 15 13.69 52.11 -13.56
N SER A 16 14.36 51.02 -13.94
CA SER A 16 13.67 49.94 -14.66
C SER A 16 13.71 48.56 -13.99
N LEU A 17 14.20 48.43 -12.76
CA LEU A 17 14.30 47.11 -12.12
C LEU A 17 13.93 47.11 -10.64
N ARG A 18 12.80 47.74 -10.30
CA ARG A 18 12.07 47.51 -9.04
C ARG A 18 10.56 47.49 -9.29
N LEU A 19 10.11 46.39 -9.88
CA LEU A 19 8.80 45.77 -9.70
C LEU A 19 9.15 44.29 -9.45
N LEU A 20 9.63 43.87 -8.27
CA LEU A 20 8.87 43.64 -7.03
C LEU A 20 7.53 42.92 -7.27
N LEU A 21 7.46 41.70 -6.70
CA LEU A 21 6.28 40.91 -6.29
C LEU A 21 5.87 39.73 -7.22
N PRO A 22 5.46 38.58 -6.65
CA PRO A 22 6.22 37.32 -6.73
C PRO A 22 5.64 36.29 -7.70
N ALA A 23 6.39 35.91 -8.73
CA ALA A 23 6.01 34.80 -9.63
C ALA A 23 6.59 33.43 -9.23
N VAL A 24 7.05 33.27 -7.98
CA VAL A 24 7.58 31.99 -7.45
C VAL A 24 6.60 31.33 -6.45
N ALA A 25 5.43 31.92 -6.24
CA ALA A 25 4.35 31.37 -5.39
C ALA A 25 3.41 30.42 -6.17
N ALA A 26 3.93 29.66 -7.11
CA ALA A 26 3.23 28.52 -7.72
C ALA A 26 3.98 27.22 -7.43
N LEU A 27 4.54 27.09 -6.22
CA LEU A 27 4.88 25.80 -5.64
C LEU A 27 3.55 25.15 -5.23
N ILE A 28 2.93 24.47 -6.19
CA ILE A 28 1.79 23.57 -5.99
C ILE A 28 2.16 22.67 -4.79
N PRO A 29 1.43 22.69 -3.66
CA PRO A 29 1.58 21.62 -2.70
C PRO A 29 1.01 20.40 -3.41
N LEU A 30 1.89 19.54 -3.93
CA LEU A 30 1.56 18.21 -4.37
C LEU A 30 1.12 17.46 -3.11
N ALA A 31 -0.15 17.64 -2.74
CA ALA A 31 -0.80 16.86 -1.71
C ALA A 31 -0.80 15.42 -2.21
N VAL A 32 0.22 14.67 -1.80
CA VAL A 32 0.31 13.24 -2.02
C VAL A 32 -0.85 12.64 -1.23
N CYS A 33 -1.98 12.40 -1.90
CA CYS A 33 -3.03 11.56 -1.38
C CYS A 33 -2.48 10.14 -1.33
N ILE A 34 -1.84 9.78 -0.21
CA ILE A 34 -1.50 8.39 0.09
C ILE A 34 -2.83 7.66 0.27
N ARG A 35 -3.34 7.05 -0.79
CA ARG A 35 -4.45 6.10 -0.68
C ARG A 35 -3.92 4.87 0.04
N SER A 36 -4.31 4.69 1.30
CA SER A 36 -4.17 3.40 1.97
C SER A 36 -5.00 2.38 1.20
N ALA A 37 -4.32 1.47 0.51
CA ALA A 37 -4.95 0.28 -0.03
C ALA A 37 -5.12 -0.73 1.12
N ASN A 38 -6.35 -1.17 1.38
CA ASN A 38 -6.58 -2.34 2.21
C ASN A 38 -6.08 -3.55 1.41
N ALA A 39 -4.99 -4.15 1.88
CA ALA A 39 -4.42 -5.35 1.29
C ALA A 39 -4.63 -6.52 2.25
N THR A 40 -4.77 -7.72 1.69
CA THR A 40 -4.77 -8.95 2.49
C THR A 40 -3.48 -9.07 3.31
N GLU A 41 -3.59 -9.65 4.50
CA GLU A 41 -2.49 -9.83 5.42
C GLU A 41 -1.84 -11.21 5.23
N LEU A 42 -0.51 -11.26 5.21
CA LEU A 42 0.24 -12.53 5.27
C LEU A 42 0.34 -12.99 6.73
N VAL A 43 -0.51 -13.91 7.14
CA VAL A 43 -0.61 -14.36 8.54
C VAL A 43 0.34 -15.49 8.90
N ALA A 44 0.81 -16.27 7.93
CA ALA A 44 1.80 -17.32 8.18
C ALA A 44 2.67 -17.66 6.97
N VAL A 45 3.91 -18.08 7.24
CA VAL A 45 4.81 -18.70 6.27
C VAL A 45 5.29 -20.01 6.88
N GLN A 46 5.09 -21.13 6.17
CA GLN A 46 5.39 -22.47 6.69
C GLN A 46 6.07 -23.32 5.62
N PRO A 47 7.13 -24.07 5.96
CA PRO A 47 7.65 -25.11 5.08
C PRO A 47 6.68 -26.29 5.06
N LEU A 48 6.21 -26.69 3.89
CA LEU A 48 5.49 -27.96 3.72
C LEU A 48 6.47 -29.10 3.43
N THR A 49 7.55 -28.80 2.72
CA THR A 49 8.68 -29.68 2.41
C THR A 49 9.93 -28.83 2.21
N ASP A 50 11.07 -29.47 1.98
CA ASP A 50 12.34 -28.80 1.65
C ASP A 50 12.29 -27.97 0.35
N ARG A 51 11.21 -28.07 -0.43
CA ARG A 51 11.06 -27.40 -1.74
C ARG A 51 9.79 -26.55 -1.86
N ILE A 52 8.91 -26.59 -0.86
CA ILE A 52 7.60 -25.93 -0.92
C ILE A 52 7.40 -25.10 0.34
N LEU A 53 7.29 -23.78 0.14
CA LEU A 53 6.81 -22.84 1.15
C LEU A 53 5.33 -22.57 0.92
N MET A 54 4.54 -22.65 2.00
CA MET A 54 3.15 -22.24 2.04
C MET A 54 3.05 -20.88 2.70
N LEU A 55 2.36 -19.97 2.01
CA LEU A 55 2.03 -18.64 2.49
C LEU A 55 0.53 -18.64 2.77
N HIS A 56 0.14 -18.23 3.97
CA HIS A 56 -1.26 -18.11 4.37
C HIS A 56 -1.64 -16.64 4.41
N PHE A 57 -2.59 -16.27 3.56
CA PHE A 57 -3.16 -14.93 3.50
C PHE A 57 -4.56 -14.91 4.12
N ASP A 58 -4.87 -13.85 4.87
CA ASP A 58 -6.21 -13.61 5.41
C ASP A 58 -6.99 -12.67 4.48
N ASP A 59 -8.02 -13.24 3.84
CA ASP A 59 -8.86 -12.55 2.85
C ASP A 59 -10.15 -11.96 3.47
N GLY A 60 -10.31 -12.06 4.79
CA GLY A 60 -11.48 -11.56 5.51
C GLY A 60 -12.05 -12.52 6.54
N TYR A 61 -13.10 -12.05 7.23
CA TYR A 61 -13.72 -12.75 8.36
C TYR A 61 -15.21 -12.41 8.48
N VAL A 62 -15.92 -13.13 9.35
CA VAL A 62 -17.30 -12.83 9.71
C VAL A 62 -17.32 -12.12 11.07
N GLU A 63 -17.89 -10.92 11.09
CA GLU A 63 -18.31 -10.29 12.33
C GLU A 63 -19.61 -10.98 12.80
N HIS A 64 -19.48 -11.86 13.79
CA HIS A 64 -20.59 -12.61 14.36
C HIS A 64 -21.50 -11.73 15.23
N HIS A 65 -22.81 -12.00 15.17
CA HIS A 65 -23.80 -11.32 16.00
C HIS A 65 -23.55 -11.60 17.50
N ARG A 66 -23.83 -10.62 18.36
CA ARG A 66 -23.66 -10.72 19.82
C ARG A 66 -24.98 -11.01 20.52
N LYS A 67 -24.90 -11.43 21.79
CA LYS A 67 -26.10 -11.63 22.63
C LYS A 67 -26.98 -10.38 22.63
N GLY A 68 -28.26 -10.55 22.30
CA GLY A 68 -29.23 -9.45 22.18
C GLY A 68 -29.34 -8.84 20.78
N GLN A 69 -28.53 -9.27 19.82
CA GLN A 69 -28.66 -8.87 18.41
C GLN A 69 -29.42 -9.95 17.62
N PRO A 70 -30.14 -9.58 16.55
CA PRO A 70 -30.73 -10.55 15.64
C PRO A 70 -29.64 -11.35 14.92
N ARG A 71 -29.94 -12.59 14.52
CA ARG A 71 -29.00 -13.43 13.75
C ARG A 71 -28.58 -12.81 12.42
N SER A 72 -29.45 -11.99 11.81
CA SER A 72 -29.15 -11.21 10.60
C SER A 72 -28.15 -10.08 10.81
N ALA A 73 -27.67 -9.84 12.04
CA ALA A 73 -26.64 -8.86 12.31
C ALA A 73 -25.22 -9.35 11.95
N GLU A 74 -25.07 -10.58 11.43
CA GLU A 74 -23.80 -11.06 10.90
C GLU A 74 -23.37 -10.27 9.67
N LYS A 75 -22.08 -9.97 9.61
CA LYS A 75 -21.49 -9.17 8.54
C LYS A 75 -20.22 -9.83 8.04
N VAL A 76 -20.12 -9.99 6.73
CA VAL A 76 -18.91 -10.51 6.09
C VAL A 76 -18.02 -9.34 5.73
N VAL A 77 -16.81 -9.34 6.28
CA VAL A 77 -15.77 -8.36 5.96
C VAL A 77 -14.78 -9.02 5.02
N THR A 78 -14.61 -8.46 3.83
CA THR A 78 -13.70 -8.99 2.81
C THR A 78 -12.54 -8.04 2.57
N VAL A 79 -11.31 -8.57 2.58
CA VAL A 79 -10.09 -7.87 2.17
C VAL A 79 -9.43 -8.70 1.06
N PRO A 80 -9.85 -8.52 -0.21
CA PRO A 80 -9.51 -9.48 -1.24
C PRO A 80 -8.02 -9.45 -1.62
N LEU A 81 -7.40 -10.63 -1.71
CA LEU A 81 -6.12 -10.82 -2.39
C LEU A 81 -6.26 -10.55 -3.88
N ASP A 82 -5.31 -9.81 -4.46
CA ASP A 82 -5.13 -9.74 -5.91
C ASP A 82 -4.62 -11.09 -6.42
N VAL A 83 -5.56 -11.95 -6.82
CA VAL A 83 -5.29 -13.34 -7.22
C VAL A 83 -4.43 -13.43 -8.48
N ASP A 84 -4.54 -12.46 -9.39
CA ASP A 84 -3.77 -12.45 -10.63
C ASP A 84 -2.30 -12.14 -10.33
N ARG A 85 -2.03 -11.18 -9.45
CA ARG A 85 -0.67 -10.91 -8.99
C ARG A 85 -0.11 -12.03 -8.13
N ALA A 86 -0.93 -12.60 -7.24
CA ALA A 86 -0.52 -13.68 -6.36
C ALA A 86 -0.20 -14.99 -7.11
N ALA A 87 -0.76 -15.19 -8.30
CA ALA A 87 -0.45 -16.37 -9.11
C ALA A 87 0.95 -16.29 -9.78
N LEU A 88 1.58 -15.12 -9.82
CA LEU A 88 2.83 -14.91 -10.55
C LEU A 88 4.05 -15.21 -9.67
N PRO A 89 4.95 -16.14 -10.05
CA PRO A 89 6.15 -16.41 -9.27
C PRO A 89 7.05 -15.18 -9.07
N ARG A 90 7.08 -14.27 -10.04
CA ARG A 90 7.84 -13.01 -9.97
C ARG A 90 7.34 -12.03 -8.90
N SER A 91 6.13 -12.22 -8.37
CA SER A 91 5.59 -11.41 -7.28
C SER A 91 6.23 -11.73 -5.93
N TYR A 92 7.01 -12.81 -5.85
CA TYR A 92 7.64 -13.27 -4.61
C TYR A 92 9.15 -13.29 -4.75
N ARG A 93 9.82 -13.01 -3.63
CA ARG A 93 11.26 -13.18 -3.45
C ARG A 93 11.50 -13.89 -2.13
N ILE A 94 12.29 -14.95 -2.19
CA ILE A 94 12.66 -15.79 -1.04
C ILE A 94 14.14 -15.52 -0.78
N SER A 95 14.45 -15.11 0.44
CA SER A 95 15.81 -14.92 0.93
C SER A 95 15.89 -15.39 2.38
N SER A 96 17.06 -15.84 2.79
CA SER A 96 17.32 -16.22 4.17
C SER A 96 18.71 -15.74 4.61
N THR A 97 18.82 -15.40 5.89
CA THR A 97 20.07 -14.92 6.51
C THR A 97 20.97 -16.06 6.96
N ASP A 98 20.45 -17.27 7.07
CA ASP A 98 21.09 -18.46 7.62
C ASP A 98 21.33 -19.58 6.58
N ASP A 99 20.59 -19.61 5.48
CA ASP A 99 20.78 -20.54 4.37
C ASP A 99 21.64 -19.92 3.26
N ALA A 100 22.78 -20.55 2.97
CA ALA A 100 23.71 -20.12 1.93
C ALA A 100 23.08 -20.09 0.53
N ALA A 101 22.14 -20.99 0.23
CA ALA A 101 21.47 -21.07 -1.07
C ALA A 101 20.51 -19.90 -1.32
N PHE A 102 20.05 -19.23 -0.25
CA PHE A 102 19.07 -18.14 -0.31
C PHE A 102 19.63 -16.80 0.18
N LYS A 103 20.95 -16.61 0.18
CA LYS A 103 21.59 -15.32 0.52
C LYS A 103 21.19 -14.19 -0.43
N GLN A 104 20.94 -14.54 -1.69
CA GLN A 104 20.41 -13.62 -2.70
C GLN A 104 18.90 -13.89 -2.88
N PRO A 105 18.05 -12.86 -3.04
CA PRO A 105 16.62 -13.06 -3.21
C PRO A 105 16.27 -13.79 -4.52
N LEU A 106 15.68 -14.97 -4.42
CA LEU A 106 15.28 -15.80 -5.56
C LEU A 106 13.75 -15.83 -5.72
N ALA A 107 13.27 -15.97 -6.96
CA ALA A 107 11.86 -16.22 -7.24
C ALA A 107 11.59 -17.74 -7.22
N PRO A 108 10.42 -18.20 -6.75
CA PRO A 108 10.03 -19.59 -6.88
C PRO A 108 9.87 -19.97 -8.37
N VAL A 109 10.03 -21.25 -8.69
CA VAL A 109 9.83 -21.77 -10.05
C VAL A 109 8.34 -21.78 -10.43
N ARG A 110 7.47 -22.06 -9.45
CA ARG A 110 6.02 -22.15 -9.64
C ARG A 110 5.31 -21.69 -8.37
N VAL A 111 4.14 -21.09 -8.54
CA VAL A 111 3.20 -20.78 -7.46
C VAL A 111 1.90 -21.53 -7.74
N GLY A 112 1.34 -22.12 -6.70
CA GLY A 112 0.01 -22.72 -6.73
C GLY A 112 -0.85 -22.06 -5.65
N ARG A 113 -2.17 -21.98 -5.90
CA ARG A 113 -3.11 -21.35 -4.97
C ARG A 113 -4.20 -22.34 -4.60
N LYS A 114 -4.55 -22.36 -3.32
CA LYS A 114 -5.70 -23.10 -2.79
C LYS A 114 -6.48 -22.16 -1.88
N SER A 115 -7.79 -22.07 -2.08
CA SER A 115 -8.70 -21.41 -1.13
C SER A 115 -9.28 -22.42 -0.16
N LYS A 116 -9.48 -22.01 1.09
CA LYS A 116 -10.19 -22.77 2.11
C LYS A 116 -10.99 -21.80 2.97
N GLY A 117 -12.29 -22.06 3.16
CA GLY A 117 -13.10 -21.29 4.10
C GLY A 117 -12.68 -21.60 5.54
N THR A 118 -12.43 -20.55 6.32
CA THR A 118 -12.02 -20.61 7.73
C THR A 118 -13.10 -20.08 8.68
N ASP A 119 -13.99 -19.22 8.17
CA ASP A 119 -15.11 -18.63 8.91
C ASP A 119 -16.37 -18.62 8.02
N PHE A 120 -17.53 -18.84 8.62
CA PHE A 120 -18.79 -19.03 7.92
C PHE A 120 -19.92 -18.35 8.68
N ALA A 121 -20.71 -17.54 7.98
CA ALA A 121 -21.96 -17.01 8.52
C ALA A 121 -22.98 -18.14 8.74
N TRP A 122 -23.76 -18.06 9.80
CA TRP A 122 -24.51 -19.20 10.32
C TRP A 122 -25.80 -19.49 9.56
N PHE A 123 -26.48 -18.46 9.07
CA PHE A 123 -27.73 -18.58 8.31
C PHE A 123 -27.80 -17.47 7.27
N ALA A 124 -27.60 -17.80 5.99
CA ALA A 124 -27.80 -16.89 4.88
C ALA A 124 -28.92 -17.45 3.99
N ASP A 125 -30.12 -16.88 4.07
CA ASP A 125 -31.13 -17.10 3.04
C ASP A 125 -30.74 -16.28 1.79
N LYS A 126 -30.13 -15.11 2.01
CA LYS A 126 -29.56 -14.26 0.96
C LYS A 126 -28.31 -13.53 1.43
N PHE A 127 -27.43 -13.18 0.48
CA PHE A 127 -26.28 -12.29 0.72
C PHE A 127 -26.42 -11.04 -0.15
N GLU A 128 -26.55 -9.87 0.46
CA GLU A 128 -26.59 -8.59 -0.25
C GLU A 128 -25.76 -7.54 0.49
N ASN A 129 -24.96 -6.77 -0.26
CA ASN A 129 -24.20 -5.63 0.25
C ASN A 129 -23.34 -5.92 1.51
N GLY A 130 -22.71 -7.12 1.57
CA GLY A 130 -21.84 -7.51 2.69
C GLY A 130 -22.59 -7.98 3.94
N ARG A 131 -23.91 -8.13 3.88
CA ARG A 131 -24.75 -8.57 4.98
C ARG A 131 -25.52 -9.84 4.64
N VAL A 132 -25.78 -10.58 5.69
CA VAL A 132 -26.56 -11.80 5.66
C VAL A 132 -28.02 -11.43 5.95
N ILE A 133 -28.93 -11.84 5.07
CA ILE A 133 -30.38 -11.56 5.16
C ILE A 133 -31.13 -12.86 5.29
#